data_AF-A0A3D4Y0V5-F1
#
_entry.id   AF-A0A3D4Y0V5-F1
#
_cell.length_a   1.000
_cell.length_b   1.000
_cell.length_c   1.000
_cell.angle_alpha   90.00
_cell.angle_beta   90.00
_cell.angle_gamma   90.00
#
_symmetry.space_group_name_H-M   'P 1'
#
loop_
_entity.id
_entity.type
_entity.pdbx_description
1 polymer ?
#
loop_
_entity_poly.entity_id
_entity_poly.type
_entity_poly.pdbx_seq_one_letter_code
_entity_poly.pdbx_strand_id
1 'polypeptide(L)'
;MSIEIVNKTKQAMEEAYQNREHEALQHVAELLQEYQMLLQNLADQAQTEKLLALLPVVKILVENYQMQDLLGIADILYGGILPALDGESR
;
A
#
# COMPACT_ATOMS: atom_id res chain seq x y z
N MET A 1 6.48 -11.94 -6.20
CA MET A 1 6.41 -10.60 -5.58
C MET A 1 7.41 -10.49 -4.42
N SER A 2 7.99 -9.32 -4.10
CA SER A 2 9.01 -9.20 -3.04
C SER A 2 8.38 -9.26 -1.65
N ILE A 3 8.75 -10.26 -0.85
CA ILE A 3 8.31 -10.43 0.56
C ILE A 3 8.53 -9.15 1.39
N GLU A 4 9.50 -8.33 1.01
CA GLU A 4 9.84 -7.07 1.65
C GLU A 4 8.71 -6.04 1.61
N ILE A 5 8.07 -5.80 0.46
CA ILE A 5 7.01 -4.78 0.35
C ILE A 5 5.80 -5.17 1.21
N VAL A 6 5.47 -6.45 1.25
CA VAL A 6 4.39 -7.00 2.09
C VAL A 6 4.68 -6.79 3.57
N ASN A 7 5.91 -7.04 4.02
CA ASN A 7 6.28 -6.82 5.42
C ASN A 7 6.27 -5.34 5.81
N LYS A 8 6.79 -4.46 4.95
CA LYS A 8 6.72 -3.00 5.16
C LYS A 8 5.26 -2.51 5.23
N THR A 9 4.40 -3.04 4.36
CA THR A 9 2.96 -2.76 4.37
C THR A 9 2.32 -3.12 5.71
N LYS A 10 2.62 -4.32 6.24
CA LYS A 10 2.12 -4.77 7.55
C LYS A 10 2.63 -3.89 8.68
N GLN A 11 3.91 -3.52 8.66
CA GLN A 11 4.48 -2.64 9.68
C GLN A 11 3.81 -1.27 9.71
N ALA A 12 3.70 -0.60 8.55
CA ALA A 12 3.05 0.70 8.44
C ALA A 12 1.58 0.66 8.89
N MET A 13 0.88 -0.43 8.57
CA MET A 13 -0.50 -0.68 9.03
C MET A 13 -0.58 -0.81 10.56
N GLU A 14 0.30 -1.60 11.18
CA GLU A 14 0.32 -1.77 12.63
C GLU A 14 0.64 -0.46 13.36
N GLU A 15 1.59 0.32 12.85
CA GLU A 15 1.96 1.62 13.40
C GLU A 15 0.83 2.64 13.28
N ALA A 16 0.12 2.65 12.15
CA ALA A 16 -1.04 3.50 11.93
C ALA A 16 -2.19 3.13 12.91
N TYR A 17 -2.51 1.84 13.09
CA TYR A 17 -3.50 1.40 14.09
C TYR A 17 -3.08 1.71 15.54
N GLN A 18 -1.77 1.75 15.81
CA GLN A 18 -1.24 2.11 17.13
C GLN A 18 -1.16 3.63 17.36
N ASN A 19 -1.63 4.47 16.41
CA ASN A 19 -1.48 5.92 16.44
C ASN A 19 -0.02 6.39 16.58
N ARG A 20 0.94 5.64 16.05
CA ARG A 20 2.33 6.09 15.90
C ARG A 20 2.45 6.95 14.66
N GLU A 21 1.88 8.15 14.74
CA GLU A 21 1.67 9.04 13.59
C GLU A 21 2.94 9.29 12.79
N HIS A 22 4.04 9.64 13.46
CA HIS A 22 5.28 10.00 12.79
C HIS A 22 5.89 8.80 12.05
N GLU A 23 6.01 7.65 12.73
CA GLU A 23 6.53 6.41 12.14
C GLU A 23 5.65 5.90 11.01
N ALA A 24 4.33 5.86 11.22
CA ALA A 24 3.37 5.41 10.23
C ALA A 24 3.41 6.28 8.96
N LEU A 25 3.39 7.60 9.10
CA LEU A 25 3.46 8.51 7.96
C LEU A 25 4.80 8.39 7.24
N GLN A 26 5.91 8.25 7.96
CA GLN A 26 7.22 8.05 7.34
C GLN A 26 7.25 6.77 6.49
N HIS A 27 6.84 5.63 7.05
CA HIS A 27 6.86 4.37 6.32
C HIS A 27 5.82 4.33 5.19
N VAL A 28 4.67 4.99 5.34
CA VAL A 28 3.70 5.14 4.25
C VAL A 28 4.29 5.96 3.10
N ALA A 29 5.04 7.03 3.39
CA ALA A 29 5.70 7.82 2.36
C ALA A 29 6.70 6.99 1.53
N GLU A 30 7.48 6.12 2.19
CA GLU A 30 8.39 5.19 1.53
C GLU A 30 7.62 4.16 0.68
N LEU A 31 6.56 3.57 1.24
CA LEU A 31 5.70 2.61 0.54
C LEU A 31 5.02 3.21 -0.68
N LEU A 32 4.59 4.47 -0.63
CA LEU A 32 3.99 5.15 -1.78
C LEU A 32 4.95 5.22 -2.97
N GLN A 33 6.25 5.40 -2.73
CA GLN A 33 7.27 5.35 -3.78
C GLN A 33 7.42 3.93 -4.35
N GLU A 34 7.45 2.92 -3.48
CA GLU A 34 7.53 1.52 -3.89
C GLU A 34 6.30 1.09 -4.71
N TYR A 35 5.09 1.48 -4.30
CA TYR A 35 3.88 1.20 -5.06
C TYR A 35 3.87 1.92 -6.41
N GLN A 36 4.37 3.15 -6.49
CA GLN A 36 4.48 3.85 -7.77
C GLN A 36 5.36 3.09 -8.76
N MET A 37 6.53 2.60 -8.31
CA MET A 37 7.41 1.77 -9.13
C MET A 37 6.75 0.44 -9.52
N LEU A 38 6.04 -0.20 -8.58
CA LEU A 38 5.31 -1.44 -8.84
C LEU A 38 4.23 -1.23 -9.92
N LEU A 39 3.43 -0.17 -9.81
CA LEU A 39 2.38 0.16 -10.77
C LEU A 39 2.95 0.42 -12.17
N GLN A 40 4.09 1.10 -12.27
CA GLN A 40 4.80 1.30 -13.54
C GLN A 40 5.26 -0.03 -14.14
N ASN A 41 5.92 -0.88 -13.34
CA ASN A 41 6.37 -2.20 -13.78
C ASN A 41 5.20 -3.07 -14.26
N LEU A 42 4.06 -3.04 -13.57
CA LEU A 42 2.86 -3.77 -13.96
C LEU A 42 2.28 -3.25 -15.29
N ALA A 43 2.30 -1.94 -15.51
CA ALA A 43 1.88 -1.33 -16.77
C ALA A 43 2.81 -1.72 -17.93
N ASP A 44 4.13 -1.65 -17.72
CA ASP A 44 5.14 -2.01 -18.74
C ASP A 44 5.07 -3.50 -19.10
N GLN A 45 4.74 -4.36 -18.14
CA GLN A 45 4.59 -5.80 -18.34
C GLN A 45 3.17 -6.20 -18.81
N ALA A 46 2.29 -5.22 -19.09
CA ALA A 46 0.91 -5.44 -19.49
C ALA A 46 0.11 -6.36 -18.51
N GLN A 47 0.44 -6.33 -17.21
CA GLN A 47 -0.27 -7.06 -16.17
C GLN A 47 -1.54 -6.30 -15.74
N THR A 48 -2.47 -6.11 -16.68
CA THR A 48 -3.63 -5.23 -16.53
C THR A 48 -4.53 -5.61 -15.35
N GLU A 49 -4.74 -6.89 -15.07
CA GLU A 49 -5.59 -7.33 -13.94
C GLU A 49 -5.02 -6.88 -12.59
N LYS A 50 -3.71 -7.09 -12.35
CA LYS A 50 -3.04 -6.64 -11.12
C LYS A 50 -2.98 -5.12 -11.04
N LEU A 51 -2.74 -4.45 -12.17
CA LEU A 51 -2.74 -2.99 -12.23
C LEU A 51 -4.11 -2.42 -11.86
N LEU A 52 -5.20 -2.99 -12.38
CA LEU A 52 -6.57 -2.56 -12.07
C LEU A 52 -6.96 -2.85 -10.62
N ALA A 53 -6.39 -3.88 -9.99
CA ALA A 53 -6.60 -4.17 -8.57
C ALA A 53 -5.84 -3.18 -7.66
N LEU A 54 -4.57 -2.89 -7.97
CA LEU A 54 -3.68 -2.07 -7.12
C LEU A 54 -3.86 -0.56 -7.31
N LEU A 55 -4.08 -0.08 -8.54
CA LEU A 55 -4.18 1.35 -8.82
C LEU A 55 -5.24 2.10 -7.99
N PRO A 56 -6.50 1.62 -7.87
CA PRO A 56 -7.52 2.35 -7.10
C PRO A 56 -7.20 2.39 -5.61
N VAL A 57 -6.70 1.29 -5.02
CA VAL A 57 -6.37 1.24 -3.59
C VAL A 57 -5.15 2.11 -3.25
N VAL A 58 -4.14 2.19 -4.14
CA VAL A 58 -3.00 3.10 -3.96
C VAL A 58 -3.44 4.57 -4.05
N LYS A 59 -4.42 4.90 -4.92
CA LYS A 59 -4.97 6.26 -4.97
C LYS A 59 -5.63 6.67 -3.65
N ILE A 60 -6.46 5.80 -3.07
CA ILE A 60 -7.11 6.08 -1.79
C ILE A 60 -6.06 6.18 -0.66
N LEU A 61 -5.01 5.37 -0.70
CA LEU A 61 -3.90 5.49 0.25
C LEU A 61 -3.22 6.87 0.19
N VAL A 62 -3.00 7.41 -1.02
CA VAL A 62 -2.46 8.77 -1.20
C VAL A 62 -3.39 9.83 -0.63
N GLU A 63 -4.71 9.69 -0.85
CA GLU A 63 -5.71 10.61 -0.31
C GLU A 63 -5.68 10.61 1.23
N ASN A 64 -5.70 9.43 1.85
CA ASN A 64 -5.62 9.30 3.31
C ASN A 64 -4.29 9.82 3.86
N TYR A 65 -3.18 9.57 3.16
CA TYR A 65 -1.87 10.12 3.52
C TYR A 65 -1.86 11.66 3.50
N GLN A 66 -2.44 12.28 2.47
CA GLN A 66 -2.54 13.75 2.38
C GLN A 66 -3.41 14.35 3.49
N MET A 67 -4.47 13.65 3.88
CA MET A 67 -5.33 14.04 5.00
C MET A 67 -4.74 13.68 6.38
N GLN A 68 -3.63 12.94 6.40
CA GLN A 68 -3.05 12.35 7.62
C GLN A 68 -4.07 11.50 8.40
N ASP A 69 -5.00 10.86 7.68
CA ASP A 69 -5.99 9.96 8.25
C ASP A 69 -5.34 8.59 8.52
N LEU A 70 -4.78 8.42 9.72
CA LEU A 70 -4.11 7.18 10.12
C LEU A 70 -5.03 5.97 10.09
N LEU A 71 -6.30 6.12 10.46
CA LEU A 71 -7.25 5.00 10.45
C LEU A 71 -7.56 4.61 9.01
N GLY A 72 -7.83 5.59 8.14
CA GLY A 72 -8.01 5.36 6.72
C GLY A 72 -6.78 4.75 6.04
N ILE A 73 -5.57 5.17 6.44
CA ILE A 73 -4.31 4.55 5.98
C ILE A 73 -4.28 3.08 6.40
N ALA A 74 -4.50 2.79 7.68
CA ALA A 74 -4.43 1.43 8.21
C ALA A 74 -5.44 0.49 7.53
N ASP A 75 -6.68 0.95 7.36
CA ASP A 75 -7.75 0.19 6.71
C ASP A 75 -7.43 -0.11 5.24
N ILE A 76 -6.84 0.84 4.51
CA ILE A 76 -6.44 0.63 3.12
C ILE A 76 -5.25 -0.30 3.00
N LEU A 77 -4.25 -0.18 3.88
CA LEU A 77 -3.12 -1.09 3.90
C LEU A 77 -3.59 -2.53 4.19
N TYR A 78 -4.49 -2.71 5.17
CA TYR A 78 -5.01 -4.02 5.56
C TYR A 78 -5.99 -4.64 4.55
N GLY A 79 -7.02 -3.88 4.17
CA GLY A 79 -8.17 -4.38 3.40
C GLY A 79 -8.06 -4.18 1.90
N GLY A 80 -7.18 -3.28 1.44
CA GLY A 80 -6.98 -2.98 0.02
C GLY A 80 -5.66 -3.51 -0.51
N ILE A 81 -4.56 -3.01 0.06
CA ILE A 81 -3.21 -3.25 -0.48
C ILE A 81 -2.73 -4.67 -0.19
N LEU A 82 -2.76 -5.13 1.06
CA LEU A 82 -2.27 -6.48 1.41
C LEU A 82 -2.96 -7.58 0.58
N PRO A 83 -4.29 -7.61 0.41
CA PRO A 83 -4.94 -8.62 -0.43
C PRO A 83 -4.58 -8.49 -1.91
N ALA A 84 -4.40 -7.28 -2.42
CA ALA A 84 -4.01 -7.04 -3.81
C ALA A 84 -2.55 -7.46 -4.09
N LEU A 85 -1.69 -7.46 -3.06
CA LEU A 85 -0.33 -7.97 -3.11
C LEU A 85 -0.28 -9.50 -2.90
N ASP A 86 -1.05 -10.04 -1.94
CA ASP A 86 -1.01 -11.46 -1.53
C ASP A 86 -1.80 -12.40 -2.46
N GLY A 87 -2.62 -11.86 -3.37
CA GLY A 87 -3.48 -12.59 -4.31
C GLY A 87 -2.79 -13.59 -5.27
N GLU A 88 -1.50 -13.89 -5.09
CA GLU A 88 -0.80 -14.99 -5.77
C GLU A 88 -0.95 -16.36 -5.06
N SER A 89 -1.63 -16.44 -3.89
CA SER A 89 -1.73 -17.68 -3.07
C SER A 89 -3.04 -18.48 -3.20
N ARG A 90 -3.83 -18.33 -4.28
CA ARG A 90 -5.02 -19.18 -4.52
C ARG A 90 -5.01 -19.80 -5.91
#